data_AF-A0A819DEK1-F1
#
_entry.id   AF-A0A819DEK1-F1
#
_cell.length_a   1.000
_cell.length_b   1.000
_cell.length_c   1.000
_cell.angle_alpha   90.00
_cell.angle_beta   90.00
_cell.angle_gamma   90.00
#
_symmetry.space_group_name_H-M   'P 1'
#
loop_
_entity.id
_entity.type
_entity.pdbx_description
1 polymer ?
#
loop_
_entity_poly.entity_id
_entity_poly.type
_entity_poly.pdbx_seq_one_letter_code
_entity_poly.pdbx_strand_id
1 'polypeptide(L)'
;MDKTSVTIASAVNTLSDVAALRRQLDAIERNEKNNISGNISLENIKKQCDVLQKETVAKLSATTQQQIEAQDHLHFVVKRTKEINELIKSLNDAESVDVCFLMDCTNSMQKYIQEVKDRIFETVKLLKSRFSFFNIRLAFVGYRDFNLTPDKQFSILDFTDEKEFYSFVSTVKCEYGGDVCEDVLGGLQKTIGLSWKQTVRILIHVSDCPSHGRRYHNLPEDQDFYLSHDADGSIGTNCIQQLVELRVRYFFGRLTNLTDKMIQQFAKSTSDKTAIQQFHLEKFQNLLPFIFDSVTRSISKKTSSIMKTYAVNSENPLNTESLAKNSVRRSIVFDGKEPTWTRIQPKQVQVVKYECNSDLNCEEMMQSKNIKIADSPFAEGALRLAYYGLLQYKDIWGKVVFKEYKGVTGGDNTKEMYLEMLDCQTVADYLAQEFNKVSPATNSTAMIKKIKFIMTKLVFVPQGNEGKFRYYTMERFIEGAYKKFSNNIGYVNHQDPALTLQAFSHWTYERTNGEMIVVDLQGIDIGDHQTYLLTDPCIHATDLKRFGRTNLGKAGIKRFFQTHVCNIICQTFKLKRNEHQPDRASSKCDSHICEKPNSSMATEASKK
;
A
#
# COMPACT_ATOMS: atom_id res chain seq x y z
N MET A 1 -31.69 11.11 -15.30
CA MET A 1 -32.66 12.19 -15.02
C MET A 1 -31.89 13.28 -14.30
N ASP A 2 -30.95 13.93 -14.96
CA ASP A 2 -31.08 15.07 -15.89
C ASP A 2 -30.78 16.38 -15.13
N LYS A 3 -29.48 16.61 -14.88
CA LYS A 3 -28.96 17.85 -14.27
C LYS A 3 -28.97 19.00 -15.27
N THR A 4 -28.92 18.69 -16.57
CA THR A 4 -29.05 19.64 -17.68
C THR A 4 -30.38 20.38 -17.63
N SER A 5 -31.48 19.69 -17.33
CA SER A 5 -32.80 20.32 -17.22
C SER A 5 -32.96 21.19 -15.97
N VAL A 6 -32.23 20.93 -14.88
CA VAL A 6 -32.21 21.82 -13.69
C VAL A 6 -31.45 23.13 -14.00
N THR A 7 -30.32 23.05 -14.70
CA THR A 7 -29.54 24.24 -15.10
C THR A 7 -30.29 25.08 -16.14
N ILE A 8 -30.98 24.44 -17.08
CA ILE A 8 -31.81 25.12 -18.08
C ILE A 8 -33.04 25.74 -17.39
N ALA A 9 -33.72 25.05 -16.48
CA ALA A 9 -34.87 25.59 -15.76
C ALA A 9 -34.51 26.81 -14.90
N SER A 10 -33.33 26.80 -14.26
CA SER A 10 -32.81 27.93 -13.50
C SER A 10 -32.48 29.14 -14.38
N ALA A 11 -31.93 28.93 -15.59
CA ALA A 11 -31.61 29.99 -16.55
C ALA A 11 -32.87 30.54 -17.26
N VAL A 12 -33.89 29.70 -17.45
CA VAL A 12 -35.18 30.08 -18.03
C VAL A 12 -35.97 30.96 -17.05
N ASN A 13 -35.92 30.68 -15.74
CA ASN A 13 -36.54 31.54 -14.73
C ASN A 13 -35.91 32.93 -14.67
N THR A 14 -34.57 33.05 -14.74
CA THR A 14 -33.89 34.36 -14.72
C THR A 14 -34.12 35.20 -15.98
N LEU A 15 -34.20 34.57 -17.17
CA LEU A 15 -34.58 35.27 -18.40
C LEU A 15 -36.04 35.74 -18.37
N SER A 16 -36.93 34.94 -17.78
CA SER A 16 -38.34 35.32 -17.56
C SER A 16 -38.45 36.52 -16.61
N ASP A 17 -37.65 36.56 -15.55
CA ASP A 17 -37.61 37.67 -14.59
C ASP A 17 -37.07 38.96 -15.22
N VAL A 18 -36.01 38.87 -16.03
CA VAL A 18 -35.49 40.01 -16.81
C VAL A 18 -36.52 40.50 -17.84
N ALA A 19 -37.24 39.59 -18.49
CA ALA A 19 -38.32 39.94 -19.41
C ALA A 19 -39.55 40.54 -18.71
N ALA A 20 -39.83 40.16 -17.46
CA ALA A 20 -40.88 40.77 -16.64
C ALA A 20 -40.50 42.20 -16.22
N LEU A 21 -39.25 42.43 -15.81
CA LEU A 21 -38.71 43.75 -15.50
C LEU A 21 -38.70 44.67 -16.72
N ARG A 22 -38.31 44.17 -17.89
CA ARG A 22 -38.36 44.92 -19.15
C ARG A 22 -39.79 45.35 -19.49
N ARG A 23 -40.77 44.44 -19.32
CA ARG A 23 -42.20 44.73 -19.52
C ARG A 23 -42.73 45.78 -18.54
N GLN A 24 -42.27 45.76 -17.28
CA GLN A 24 -42.62 46.80 -16.30
C GLN A 24 -42.01 48.16 -16.67
N LEU A 25 -40.76 48.19 -17.13
CA LEU A 25 -40.10 49.40 -17.62
C LEU A 25 -40.83 49.99 -18.84
N ASP A 26 -41.16 49.15 -19.83
CA ASP A 26 -41.90 49.56 -21.04
C ASP A 26 -43.30 50.09 -20.72
N ALA A 27 -43.97 49.55 -19.69
CA ALA A 27 -45.27 50.03 -19.22
C ALA A 27 -45.15 51.40 -18.53
N ILE A 28 -44.06 51.64 -17.81
CA ILE A 28 -43.76 52.92 -17.15
C ILE A 28 -43.43 53.99 -18.18
N GLU A 29 -42.61 53.70 -19.20
CA GLU A 29 -42.31 54.63 -20.30
C GLU A 29 -43.58 55.02 -21.10
N ARG A 30 -44.51 54.08 -21.28
CA ARG A 30 -45.83 54.39 -21.86
C ARG A 30 -46.69 55.27 -20.97
N ASN A 31 -46.64 55.08 -19.65
CA ASN A 31 -47.36 55.91 -18.69
C ASN A 31 -46.74 57.32 -18.55
N GLU A 32 -45.41 57.46 -18.67
CA GLU A 32 -44.71 58.75 -18.75
C GLU A 32 -45.17 59.57 -19.98
N LYS A 33 -45.35 58.92 -21.13
CA LYS A 33 -45.87 59.58 -22.35
C LYS A 33 -47.31 60.09 -22.21
N ASN A 34 -48.09 59.55 -21.27
CA ASN A 34 -49.52 59.81 -21.15
C ASN A 34 -49.93 60.68 -19.95
N ASN A 35 -49.01 61.09 -19.07
CA ASN A 35 -49.39 61.75 -17.81
C ASN A 35 -48.88 63.19 -17.65
N ILE A 36 -49.78 64.15 -17.87
CA ILE A 36 -49.66 65.56 -17.50
C ILE A 36 -50.28 65.72 -16.10
N SER A 37 -49.56 65.35 -15.05
CA SER A 37 -49.69 65.92 -13.69
C SER A 37 -48.76 65.19 -12.71
N GLY A 38 -48.05 65.97 -11.89
CA GLY A 38 -47.02 65.48 -10.99
C GLY A 38 -47.51 64.61 -9.82
N ASN A 39 -46.55 63.95 -9.19
CA ASN A 39 -46.60 63.19 -7.93
C ASN A 39 -46.97 61.70 -7.97
N ILE A 40 -46.31 60.94 -8.84
CA ILE A 40 -45.64 59.72 -8.37
C ILE A 40 -44.15 59.94 -8.64
N SER A 41 -43.34 59.93 -7.58
CA SER A 41 -41.91 60.26 -7.66
C SER A 41 -41.19 59.27 -8.56
N LEU A 42 -41.03 59.67 -9.81
CA LEU A 42 -40.26 59.03 -10.87
C LEU A 42 -38.83 58.69 -10.39
N GLU A 43 -38.33 59.46 -9.43
CA GLU A 43 -37.07 59.23 -8.73
C GLU A 43 -37.11 58.04 -7.77
N ASN A 44 -38.21 57.80 -7.06
CA ASN A 44 -38.38 56.66 -6.17
C ASN A 44 -38.49 55.34 -6.95
N ILE A 45 -39.16 55.36 -8.11
CA ILE A 45 -39.28 54.19 -9.00
C ILE A 45 -37.92 53.87 -9.64
N LYS A 46 -37.18 54.87 -10.12
CA LYS A 46 -35.81 54.70 -10.62
C LYS A 46 -34.89 54.09 -9.57
N LYS A 47 -34.93 54.60 -8.33
CA LYS A 47 -34.17 54.03 -7.20
C LYS A 47 -34.54 52.58 -6.92
N GLN A 48 -35.82 52.21 -6.99
CA GLN A 48 -36.26 50.81 -6.81
C GLN A 48 -35.78 49.90 -7.95
N CYS A 49 -35.86 50.34 -9.20
CA CYS A 49 -35.31 49.60 -10.34
C CYS A 49 -33.79 49.42 -10.24
N ASP A 50 -33.05 50.46 -9.85
CA ASP A 50 -31.59 50.38 -9.67
C ASP A 50 -31.19 49.38 -8.57
N VAL A 51 -31.95 49.35 -7.47
CA VAL A 51 -31.74 48.38 -6.38
C VAL A 51 -32.01 46.96 -6.87
N LEU A 52 -33.15 46.71 -7.53
CA LEU A 52 -33.50 45.38 -8.05
C LEU A 52 -32.51 44.90 -9.12
N GLN A 53 -32.03 45.79 -9.99
CA GLN A 53 -31.01 45.46 -10.99
C GLN A 53 -29.68 45.09 -10.34
N LYS A 54 -29.23 45.84 -9.32
CA LYS A 54 -28.02 45.52 -8.55
C LYS A 54 -28.14 44.18 -7.83
N GLU A 55 -29.26 43.90 -7.19
CA GLU A 55 -29.52 42.61 -6.52
C GLU A 55 -29.53 41.44 -7.50
N THR A 56 -30.12 41.62 -8.68
CA THR A 56 -30.19 40.58 -9.72
C THR A 56 -28.80 40.29 -10.31
N VAL A 57 -28.01 41.33 -10.59
CA VAL A 57 -26.62 41.18 -11.06
C VAL A 57 -25.76 40.50 -10.01
N ALA A 58 -25.92 40.85 -8.72
CA ALA A 58 -25.20 40.20 -7.62
C ALA A 58 -25.55 38.70 -7.52
N LYS A 59 -26.82 38.33 -7.64
CA LYS A 59 -27.26 36.92 -7.66
C LYS A 59 -26.72 36.14 -8.86
N LEU A 60 -26.77 36.73 -10.07
CA LEU A 60 -26.21 36.12 -11.29
C LEU A 60 -24.70 35.92 -11.19
N SER A 61 -23.97 36.93 -10.68
CA SER A 61 -22.53 36.86 -10.43
C SER A 61 -22.19 35.75 -9.42
N ALA A 62 -22.89 35.69 -8.29
CA ALA A 62 -22.70 34.63 -7.29
C ALA A 62 -22.99 33.23 -7.85
N THR A 63 -24.04 33.08 -8.66
CA THR A 63 -24.38 31.81 -9.31
C THR A 63 -23.32 31.40 -10.33
N THR A 64 -22.79 32.37 -11.10
CA THR A 64 -21.74 32.13 -12.10
C THR A 64 -20.44 31.71 -11.41
N GLN A 65 -20.09 32.37 -10.30
CA GLN A 65 -18.94 32.03 -9.47
C GLN A 65 -19.06 30.60 -8.92
N GLN A 66 -20.23 30.23 -8.37
CA GLN A 66 -20.49 28.86 -7.91
C GLN A 66 -20.38 27.82 -9.03
N GLN A 67 -20.81 28.15 -10.25
CA GLN A 67 -20.69 27.26 -11.40
C GLN A 67 -19.23 27.07 -11.84
N ILE A 68 -18.44 28.14 -11.85
CA ILE A 68 -17.00 28.08 -12.14
C ILE A 68 -16.28 27.23 -11.10
N GLU A 69 -16.54 27.46 -9.81
CA GLU A 69 -15.94 26.67 -8.72
C GLU A 69 -16.33 25.19 -8.79
N ALA A 70 -17.58 24.89 -9.13
CA ALA A 70 -18.05 23.52 -9.34
C ALA A 70 -17.38 22.86 -10.56
N GLN A 71 -17.17 23.61 -11.64
CA GLN A 71 -16.46 23.14 -12.83
C GLN A 71 -14.99 22.85 -12.53
N ASP A 72 -14.31 23.74 -11.83
CA ASP A 72 -12.92 23.56 -11.39
C ASP A 72 -12.78 22.38 -10.43
N HIS A 73 -13.73 22.23 -9.50
CA HIS A 73 -13.81 21.07 -8.63
C HIS A 73 -13.97 19.77 -9.42
N LEU A 74 -14.89 19.72 -10.39
CA LEU A 74 -15.11 18.54 -11.22
C LEU A 74 -13.87 18.20 -12.04
N HIS A 75 -13.25 19.19 -12.67
CA HIS A 75 -12.02 19.00 -13.45
C HIS A 75 -10.88 18.43 -12.59
N PHE A 76 -10.69 18.95 -11.37
CA PHE A 76 -9.73 18.41 -10.41
C PHE A 76 -10.03 16.95 -10.06
N VAL A 77 -11.27 16.63 -9.69
CA VAL A 77 -11.68 15.27 -9.31
C VAL A 77 -11.48 14.28 -10.46
N VAL A 78 -11.83 14.67 -11.70
CA VAL A 78 -11.65 13.83 -12.89
C VAL A 78 -10.17 13.56 -13.14
N LYS A 79 -9.32 14.60 -13.11
CA LYS A 79 -7.86 14.46 -13.25
C LYS A 79 -7.30 13.52 -12.18
N ARG A 80 -7.64 13.77 -10.92
CA ARG A 80 -7.16 12.99 -9.76
C ARG A 80 -7.62 11.54 -9.83
N THR A 81 -8.85 11.28 -10.25
CA THR A 81 -9.38 9.92 -10.43
C THR A 81 -8.60 9.15 -11.50
N LYS A 82 -8.23 9.81 -12.61
CA LYS A 82 -7.40 9.19 -13.65
C LYS A 82 -6.02 8.81 -13.12
N GLU A 83 -5.35 9.73 -12.42
CA GLU A 83 -4.04 9.47 -11.79
C GLU A 83 -4.10 8.33 -10.77
N ILE A 84 -5.17 8.27 -9.96
CA ILE A 84 -5.38 7.18 -9.00
C ILE A 84 -5.56 5.86 -9.77
N ASN A 85 -6.39 5.82 -10.81
CA ASN A 85 -6.63 4.59 -11.58
C ASN A 85 -5.34 4.04 -12.22
N GLU A 86 -4.50 4.91 -12.77
CA GLU A 86 -3.19 4.53 -13.33
C GLU A 86 -2.24 4.00 -12.26
N LEU A 87 -2.23 4.61 -11.08
CA LEU A 87 -1.49 4.11 -9.92
C LEU A 87 -2.01 2.76 -9.49
N ILE A 88 -3.33 2.60 -9.29
CA ILE A 88 -3.94 1.33 -8.89
C ILE A 88 -3.62 0.23 -9.90
N LYS A 89 -3.64 0.53 -11.20
CA LYS A 89 -3.21 -0.42 -12.24
C LYS A 89 -1.76 -0.85 -12.03
N SER A 90 -0.86 0.11 -11.84
CA SER A 90 0.57 -0.16 -11.60
C SER A 90 0.81 -0.97 -10.32
N LEU A 91 0.01 -0.73 -9.28
CA LEU A 91 0.02 -1.51 -8.04
C LEU A 91 -0.46 -2.94 -8.29
N ASN A 92 -1.58 -3.13 -8.98
CA ASN A 92 -2.10 -4.46 -9.30
C ASN A 92 -1.10 -5.26 -10.17
N ASP A 93 -0.43 -4.60 -11.12
CA ASP A 93 0.61 -5.23 -11.95
C ASP A 93 1.86 -5.61 -11.11
N ALA A 94 2.19 -4.82 -10.09
CA ALA A 94 3.23 -5.17 -9.11
C ALA A 94 2.80 -6.31 -8.16
N GLU A 95 1.50 -6.48 -7.96
CA GLU A 95 0.82 -7.46 -7.12
C GLU A 95 0.36 -8.68 -7.91
N SER A 96 1.20 -9.12 -8.83
CA SER A 96 0.97 -10.27 -9.69
C SER A 96 1.98 -11.37 -9.42
N VAL A 97 1.52 -12.62 -9.44
CA VAL A 97 2.31 -13.79 -9.06
C VAL A 97 2.18 -14.89 -10.10
N ASP A 98 3.31 -15.40 -10.55
CA ASP A 98 3.43 -16.65 -11.30
C ASP A 98 3.93 -17.74 -10.36
N VAL A 99 3.17 -18.83 -10.25
CA VAL A 99 3.57 -20.02 -9.48
C VAL A 99 3.62 -21.21 -10.41
N CYS A 100 4.80 -21.81 -10.55
CA CYS A 100 5.02 -23.04 -11.30
C CYS A 100 5.31 -24.19 -10.34
N PHE A 101 4.64 -25.32 -10.55
CA PHE A 101 4.95 -26.59 -9.91
C PHE A 101 5.75 -27.46 -10.86
N LEU A 102 6.97 -27.82 -10.47
CA LEU A 102 7.81 -28.80 -11.16
C LEU A 102 7.76 -30.09 -10.35
N MET A 103 7.41 -31.21 -10.98
CA MET A 103 7.13 -32.45 -10.26
C MET A 103 7.73 -33.65 -10.95
N ASP A 104 8.42 -34.46 -10.16
CA ASP A 104 8.77 -35.83 -10.51
C ASP A 104 7.50 -36.67 -10.70
N CYS A 105 7.40 -37.34 -11.84
CA CYS A 105 6.25 -38.12 -12.24
C CYS A 105 6.62 -39.55 -12.67
N THR A 106 7.65 -40.16 -12.07
CA THR A 106 7.95 -41.57 -12.29
C THR A 106 7.32 -42.50 -11.25
N ASN A 107 7.48 -43.81 -11.44
CA ASN A 107 6.89 -44.82 -10.59
C ASN A 107 7.35 -44.76 -9.13
N SER A 108 8.54 -44.24 -8.81
CA SER A 108 8.99 -44.03 -7.42
C SER A 108 8.01 -43.11 -6.65
N MET A 109 7.46 -42.12 -7.37
CA MET A 109 6.48 -41.17 -6.88
C MET A 109 5.08 -41.75 -6.68
N GLN A 110 4.78 -42.99 -7.10
CA GLN A 110 3.42 -43.56 -7.07
C GLN A 110 2.79 -43.55 -5.67
N LYS A 111 3.59 -43.72 -4.61
CA LYS A 111 3.13 -43.66 -3.21
C LYS A 111 2.92 -42.23 -2.69
N TYR A 112 3.51 -41.23 -3.34
CA TYR A 112 3.46 -39.82 -2.91
C TYR A 112 2.54 -38.95 -3.78
N ILE A 113 2.33 -39.30 -5.05
CA ILE A 113 1.75 -38.42 -6.07
C ILE A 113 0.37 -37.88 -5.68
N GLN A 114 -0.49 -38.70 -5.07
CA GLN A 114 -1.82 -38.24 -4.65
C GLN A 114 -1.72 -37.23 -3.50
N GLU A 115 -0.89 -37.50 -2.50
CA GLU A 115 -0.66 -36.56 -1.40
C GLU A 115 -0.07 -35.25 -1.91
N VAL A 116 0.92 -35.31 -2.81
CA VAL A 116 1.52 -34.10 -3.40
C VAL A 116 0.50 -33.27 -4.15
N LYS A 117 -0.39 -33.90 -4.95
CA LYS A 117 -1.48 -33.18 -5.64
C LYS A 117 -2.45 -32.52 -4.67
N ASP A 118 -2.88 -33.23 -3.64
CA ASP A 118 -3.79 -32.69 -2.62
C ASP A 118 -3.15 -31.46 -1.93
N ARG A 119 -1.85 -31.56 -1.63
CA ARG A 119 -1.06 -30.44 -1.07
C ARG A 119 -0.91 -29.27 -2.03
N ILE A 120 -0.67 -29.51 -3.31
CA ILE A 120 -0.65 -28.46 -4.34
C ILE A 120 -1.99 -27.70 -4.33
N PHE A 121 -3.11 -28.43 -4.30
CA PHE A 121 -4.44 -27.83 -4.28
C PHE A 121 -4.71 -27.03 -3.00
N GLU A 122 -4.31 -27.55 -1.84
CA GLU A 122 -4.35 -26.82 -0.57
C GLU A 122 -3.53 -25.51 -0.63
N THR A 123 -2.32 -25.54 -1.19
CA THR A 123 -1.48 -24.34 -1.34
C THR A 123 -2.09 -23.33 -2.29
N VAL A 124 -2.61 -23.75 -3.44
CA VAL A 124 -3.27 -22.84 -4.39
C VAL A 124 -4.46 -22.16 -3.72
N LYS A 125 -5.31 -22.93 -3.03
CA LYS A 125 -6.45 -22.39 -2.27
C LYS A 125 -6.02 -21.40 -1.19
N LEU A 126 -4.95 -21.72 -0.45
CA LEU A 126 -4.43 -20.84 0.60
C LEU A 126 -3.84 -19.56 0.03
N LEU A 127 -3.04 -19.64 -1.03
CA LEU A 127 -2.52 -18.47 -1.74
C LEU A 127 -3.67 -17.60 -2.25
N LYS A 128 -4.68 -18.17 -2.91
CA LYS A 128 -5.87 -17.41 -3.35
C LYS A 128 -6.68 -16.82 -2.22
N SER A 129 -6.83 -17.50 -1.08
CA SER A 129 -7.59 -16.97 0.06
C SER A 129 -6.90 -15.77 0.71
N ARG A 130 -5.59 -15.83 0.88
CA ARG A 130 -4.78 -14.79 1.55
C ARG A 130 -4.41 -13.66 0.61
N PHE A 131 -4.27 -13.99 -0.66
CA PHE A 131 -3.93 -13.08 -1.74
C PHE A 131 -5.09 -12.99 -2.76
N SER A 132 -6.32 -12.85 -2.28
CA SER A 132 -7.52 -12.82 -3.15
C SER A 132 -7.57 -11.63 -4.11
N PHE A 133 -6.74 -10.61 -3.88
CA PHE A 133 -6.60 -9.43 -4.76
C PHE A 133 -5.52 -9.57 -5.80
N PHE A 134 -4.68 -10.60 -5.67
CA PHE A 134 -3.50 -10.75 -6.49
C PHE A 134 -3.85 -11.55 -7.73
N ASN A 135 -3.29 -11.13 -8.86
CA ASN A 135 -3.41 -11.88 -10.09
C ASN A 135 -2.43 -13.06 -10.06
N ILE A 136 -2.91 -14.23 -9.61
CA ILE A 136 -2.14 -15.47 -9.56
C ILE A 136 -2.42 -16.29 -10.80
N ARG A 137 -1.35 -16.59 -11.57
CA ARG A 137 -1.35 -17.60 -12.65
C ARG A 137 -0.58 -18.84 -12.20
N LEU A 138 -1.05 -19.99 -12.66
CA LEU A 138 -0.52 -21.29 -12.24
C LEU A 138 -0.01 -22.07 -13.45
N ALA A 139 1.17 -22.67 -13.33
CA ALA A 139 1.76 -23.55 -14.34
C ALA A 139 2.20 -24.87 -13.72
N PHE A 140 2.29 -25.91 -14.54
CA PHE A 140 2.72 -27.24 -14.10
C PHE A 140 3.68 -27.87 -15.12
N VAL A 141 4.77 -28.45 -14.63
CA VAL A 141 5.71 -29.25 -15.42
C VAL A 141 5.94 -30.57 -14.68
N GLY A 142 5.43 -31.66 -15.25
CA GLY A 142 5.79 -33.01 -14.84
C GLY A 142 6.94 -33.52 -15.71
N TYR A 143 8.00 -34.07 -15.12
CA TYR A 143 9.09 -34.73 -15.84
C TYR A 143 9.23 -36.19 -15.40
N ARG A 144 9.86 -36.99 -16.26
CA ARG A 144 10.22 -38.40 -16.05
C ARG A 144 11.57 -38.67 -16.74
N ASP A 145 12.06 -39.89 -16.62
CA ASP A 145 13.28 -40.41 -17.24
C ASP A 145 13.33 -40.35 -18.79
N PHE A 146 14.54 -40.34 -19.34
CA PHE A 146 14.92 -40.29 -20.75
C PHE A 146 14.47 -41.48 -21.59
N ASN A 147 14.16 -42.61 -20.96
CA ASN A 147 13.71 -43.82 -21.66
C ASN A 147 12.31 -43.68 -22.29
N LEU A 148 11.57 -42.62 -21.96
CA LEU A 148 10.23 -42.34 -22.47
C LEU A 148 10.24 -41.45 -23.72
N THR A 149 9.21 -41.58 -24.55
CA THR A 149 9.00 -40.68 -25.69
C THR A 149 8.69 -39.25 -25.20
N PRO A 150 9.03 -38.19 -25.95
CA PRO A 150 8.87 -36.81 -25.49
C PRO A 150 7.46 -36.42 -25.01
N ASP A 151 6.41 -37.02 -25.59
CA ASP A 151 5.01 -36.83 -25.21
C ASP A 151 4.64 -37.46 -23.85
N LYS A 152 5.39 -38.48 -23.43
CA LYS A 152 5.24 -39.12 -22.12
C LYS A 152 6.23 -38.58 -21.10
N GLN A 153 7.43 -38.25 -21.56
CA GLN A 153 8.52 -37.73 -20.74
C GLN A 153 8.11 -36.45 -20.01
N PHE A 154 7.34 -35.57 -20.66
CA PHE A 154 6.90 -34.31 -20.06
C PHE A 154 5.38 -34.13 -20.08
N SER A 155 4.84 -33.60 -18.98
CA SER A 155 3.48 -33.05 -18.92
C SER A 155 3.56 -31.56 -18.65
N ILE A 156 3.27 -30.73 -19.65
CA ILE A 156 3.48 -29.28 -19.58
C ILE A 156 2.15 -28.56 -19.67
N LEU A 157 1.88 -27.73 -18.68
CA LEU A 157 0.82 -26.73 -18.68
C LEU A 157 1.45 -25.36 -18.44
N ASP A 158 1.31 -24.46 -19.41
CA ASP A 158 1.75 -23.07 -19.27
C ASP A 158 0.81 -22.28 -18.33
N PHE A 159 1.20 -21.07 -17.96
CA PHE A 159 0.50 -20.23 -16.98
C PHE A 159 -0.96 -19.96 -17.34
N THR A 160 -1.88 -20.55 -16.58
CA THR A 160 -3.32 -20.45 -16.75
C THR A 160 -4.06 -20.11 -15.44
N ASP A 161 -5.39 -20.11 -15.48
CA ASP A 161 -6.28 -19.95 -14.35
C ASP A 161 -6.40 -21.23 -13.49
N GLU A 162 -7.05 -21.07 -12.34
CA GLU A 162 -7.19 -22.14 -11.35
C GLU A 162 -7.99 -23.35 -11.86
N LYS A 163 -9.02 -23.13 -12.67
CA LYS A 163 -9.92 -24.18 -13.12
C LYS A 163 -9.21 -25.10 -14.11
N GLU A 164 -8.53 -24.52 -15.09
CA GLU A 164 -7.74 -25.30 -16.05
C GLU A 164 -6.58 -26.03 -15.34
N PHE A 165 -5.91 -25.34 -14.41
CA PHE A 165 -4.84 -25.94 -13.61
C PHE A 165 -5.30 -27.17 -12.83
N TYR A 166 -6.41 -27.11 -12.09
CA TYR A 166 -6.94 -28.27 -11.37
C TYR A 166 -7.29 -29.43 -12.31
N SER A 167 -7.92 -29.12 -13.45
CA SER A 167 -8.28 -30.13 -14.44
C SER A 167 -7.04 -30.85 -14.97
N PHE A 168 -5.98 -30.11 -15.30
CA PHE A 168 -4.74 -30.67 -15.81
C PHE A 168 -3.98 -31.50 -14.76
N VAL A 169 -3.75 -30.95 -13.57
CA VAL A 169 -2.99 -31.66 -12.52
C VAL A 169 -3.67 -32.97 -12.10
N SER A 170 -5.00 -33.01 -12.17
CA SER A 170 -5.78 -34.23 -11.89
C SER A 170 -5.46 -35.37 -12.87
N THR A 171 -5.11 -35.09 -14.12
CA THR A 171 -4.82 -36.11 -15.14
C THR A 171 -3.39 -36.66 -15.10
N VAL A 172 -2.46 -35.97 -14.43
CA VAL A 172 -1.04 -36.37 -14.35
C VAL A 172 -0.88 -37.75 -13.70
N LYS A 173 -0.12 -38.65 -14.31
CA LYS A 173 0.15 -39.99 -13.79
C LYS A 173 1.64 -40.26 -13.70
N CYS A 174 1.99 -41.25 -12.88
CA CYS A 174 3.33 -41.83 -12.85
C CYS A 174 3.55 -42.71 -14.09
N GLU A 175 4.75 -42.67 -14.64
CA GLU A 175 5.20 -43.55 -15.72
C GLU A 175 6.46 -44.32 -15.28
N TYR A 176 6.78 -45.41 -15.96
CA TYR A 176 7.95 -46.23 -15.64
C TYR A 176 9.26 -45.50 -16.00
N GLY A 177 10.10 -45.25 -14.99
CA GLY A 177 11.49 -44.82 -15.16
C GLY A 177 12.41 -46.02 -15.45
N GLY A 178 13.40 -45.82 -16.30
CA GLY A 178 14.39 -46.83 -16.69
C GLY A 178 15.39 -47.15 -15.59
N ASP A 179 15.79 -46.14 -14.81
CA ASP A 179 16.69 -46.28 -13.66
C ASP A 179 16.22 -45.50 -12.41
N VAL A 180 17.10 -45.21 -11.46
CA VAL A 180 16.76 -44.49 -10.21
C VAL A 180 16.78 -42.96 -10.40
N CYS A 181 17.55 -42.46 -11.36
CA CYS A 181 17.69 -41.06 -11.67
C CYS A 181 16.63 -40.61 -12.68
N GLU A 182 16.41 -39.30 -12.74
CA GLU A 182 15.34 -38.72 -13.56
C GLU A 182 15.83 -37.55 -14.42
N ASP A 183 15.09 -37.19 -15.48
CA ASP A 183 15.39 -36.02 -16.32
C ASP A 183 14.98 -34.68 -15.65
N VAL A 184 15.58 -34.43 -14.49
CA VAL A 184 15.38 -33.20 -13.71
C VAL A 184 15.83 -31.98 -14.52
N LEU A 185 16.96 -32.08 -15.23
CA LEU A 185 17.50 -30.96 -16.01
C LEU A 185 16.59 -30.62 -17.20
N GLY A 186 16.05 -31.60 -17.91
CA GLY A 186 15.03 -31.41 -18.92
C GLY A 186 13.76 -30.77 -18.34
N GLY A 187 13.32 -31.21 -17.17
CA GLY A 187 12.20 -30.58 -16.44
C GLY A 187 12.45 -29.11 -16.11
N LEU A 188 13.66 -28.76 -15.66
CA LEU A 188 14.08 -27.37 -15.43
C LEU A 188 14.11 -26.55 -16.73
N GLN A 189 14.61 -27.11 -17.83
CA GLN A 189 14.61 -26.44 -19.14
C GLN A 189 13.19 -26.13 -19.62
N LYS A 190 12.25 -27.08 -19.48
CA LYS A 190 10.83 -26.84 -19.80
C LYS A 190 10.22 -25.75 -18.92
N THR A 191 10.59 -25.73 -17.64
CA THR A 191 10.16 -24.70 -16.69
C THR A 191 10.66 -23.31 -17.07
N ILE A 192 11.92 -23.20 -17.52
CA ILE A 192 12.51 -21.93 -17.99
C ILE A 192 11.77 -21.41 -19.22
N GLY A 193 11.34 -22.29 -20.12
CA GLY A 193 10.62 -21.96 -21.36
C GLY A 193 9.15 -21.52 -21.18
N LEU A 194 8.60 -21.53 -19.97
CA LEU A 194 7.22 -21.09 -19.70
C LEU A 194 7.05 -19.57 -19.89
N SER A 195 5.80 -19.13 -20.05
CA SER A 195 5.43 -17.71 -20.28
C SER A 195 5.50 -16.83 -19.02
N TRP A 196 6.62 -16.85 -18.30
CA TRP A 196 6.89 -16.03 -17.11
C TRP A 196 6.74 -14.54 -17.42
N LYS A 197 5.79 -13.86 -16.76
CA LYS A 197 5.53 -12.43 -17.03
C LYS A 197 5.30 -11.60 -15.77
N GLN A 198 4.88 -12.22 -14.68
CA GLN A 198 4.48 -11.50 -13.48
C GLN A 198 5.70 -11.07 -12.66
N THR A 199 5.43 -10.14 -11.72
CA THR A 199 6.47 -9.53 -10.87
C THR A 199 7.10 -10.54 -9.93
N VAL A 200 6.28 -11.37 -9.29
CA VAL A 200 6.72 -12.41 -8.37
C VAL A 200 6.67 -13.73 -9.12
N ARG A 201 7.78 -14.45 -9.15
CA ARG A 201 7.93 -15.71 -9.87
C ARG A 201 8.43 -16.77 -8.91
N ILE A 202 7.67 -17.84 -8.76
CA ILE A 202 7.93 -18.89 -7.78
C ILE A 202 7.95 -20.23 -8.50
N LEU A 203 9.01 -20.98 -8.27
CA LEU A 203 9.12 -22.38 -8.66
C LEU A 203 9.05 -23.23 -7.40
N ILE A 204 8.10 -24.17 -7.36
CA ILE A 204 8.01 -25.19 -6.32
C ILE A 204 8.32 -26.53 -7.00
N HIS A 205 9.50 -27.09 -6.71
CA HIS A 205 9.94 -28.35 -7.26
C HIS A 205 9.79 -29.46 -6.21
N VAL A 206 9.09 -30.54 -6.54
CA VAL A 206 8.92 -31.72 -5.69
C VAL A 206 9.48 -32.96 -6.37
N SER A 207 10.35 -33.70 -5.70
CA SER A 207 10.95 -34.93 -6.23
C SER A 207 11.48 -35.85 -5.13
N ASP A 208 11.48 -37.16 -5.39
CA ASP A 208 12.08 -38.19 -4.55
C ASP A 208 13.40 -38.76 -5.10
N CYS A 209 13.73 -38.50 -6.36
CA CYS A 209 14.92 -39.01 -7.04
C CYS A 209 15.85 -37.88 -7.57
N PRO A 210 17.17 -38.12 -7.65
CA PRO A 210 18.12 -37.12 -8.14
C PRO A 210 18.16 -37.05 -9.68
N SER A 211 18.75 -35.97 -10.20
CA SER A 211 19.08 -35.86 -11.63
C SER A 211 20.12 -36.90 -12.06
N HIS A 212 20.03 -37.37 -13.29
CA HIS A 212 21.12 -38.11 -13.95
C HIS A 212 22.43 -37.32 -13.93
N GLY A 213 23.54 -38.06 -13.87
CA GLY A 213 24.89 -37.52 -13.88
C GLY A 213 25.57 -37.65 -12.52
N ARG A 214 26.77 -38.25 -12.50
CA ARG A 214 27.53 -38.58 -11.27
C ARG A 214 27.78 -37.39 -10.33
N ARG A 215 27.67 -36.17 -10.84
CA ARG A 215 27.77 -34.92 -10.08
C ARG A 215 26.60 -34.75 -9.09
N TYR A 216 25.42 -35.25 -9.40
CA TYR A 216 24.17 -34.94 -8.68
C TYR A 216 23.78 -35.97 -7.61
N HIS A 217 24.38 -37.17 -7.60
CA HIS A 217 24.05 -38.22 -6.64
C HIS A 217 25.28 -39.09 -6.28
N ASN A 218 25.14 -39.94 -5.27
CA ASN A 218 26.17 -40.90 -4.82
C ASN A 218 25.72 -42.36 -5.04
N LEU A 219 24.80 -42.59 -5.98
CA LEU A 219 24.28 -43.92 -6.26
C LEU A 219 25.37 -44.80 -6.91
N PRO A 220 25.28 -46.13 -6.76
CA PRO A 220 26.04 -47.09 -7.55
C PRO A 220 25.91 -46.86 -9.07
N GLU A 221 26.94 -47.24 -9.83
CA GLU A 221 26.99 -46.98 -11.28
C GLU A 221 25.93 -47.75 -12.08
N ASP A 222 25.43 -48.86 -11.55
CA ASP A 222 24.34 -49.65 -12.14
C ASP A 222 22.94 -49.08 -11.86
N GLN A 223 22.84 -47.97 -11.13
CA GLN A 223 21.57 -47.31 -10.79
C GLN A 223 21.33 -46.00 -11.55
N ASP A 224 22.28 -45.55 -12.38
CA ASP A 224 22.12 -44.44 -13.33
C ASP A 224 22.67 -44.88 -14.70
N PHE A 225 21.81 -45.07 -15.68
CA PHE A 225 22.20 -45.46 -17.04
C PHE A 225 22.78 -44.28 -17.84
N TYR A 226 22.73 -43.07 -17.29
CA TYR A 226 23.14 -41.83 -17.90
C TYR A 226 24.19 -41.07 -17.05
N LEU A 227 25.14 -41.79 -16.43
CA LEU A 227 26.18 -41.25 -15.54
C LEU A 227 27.00 -40.08 -16.10
N SER A 228 27.20 -40.02 -17.42
CA SER A 228 27.94 -38.95 -18.10
C SER A 228 27.07 -37.76 -18.49
N HIS A 229 25.76 -37.84 -18.25
CA HIS A 229 24.85 -36.72 -18.48
C HIS A 229 25.30 -35.54 -17.61
N ASP A 230 25.51 -34.39 -18.25
CA ASP A 230 26.00 -33.18 -17.61
C ASP A 230 27.28 -33.38 -16.77
N ALA A 231 28.22 -34.20 -17.28
CA ALA A 231 29.49 -34.49 -16.60
C ALA A 231 30.29 -33.22 -16.25
N ASP A 232 30.29 -32.22 -17.13
CA ASP A 232 30.93 -30.92 -16.91
C ASP A 232 30.11 -29.97 -16.01
N GLY A 233 28.83 -30.26 -15.80
CA GLY A 233 27.89 -29.47 -14.99
C GLY A 233 27.36 -28.22 -15.71
N SER A 234 27.60 -28.09 -17.02
CA SER A 234 27.22 -26.93 -17.81
C SER A 234 25.71 -26.76 -17.91
N ILE A 235 24.97 -27.86 -18.08
CA ILE A 235 23.51 -27.84 -18.25
C ILE A 235 22.84 -27.39 -16.95
N GLY A 236 23.16 -28.03 -15.83
CA GLY A 236 22.60 -27.66 -14.53
C GLY A 236 22.98 -26.24 -14.13
N THR A 237 24.24 -25.83 -14.34
CA THR A 237 24.67 -24.47 -14.03
C THR A 237 23.92 -23.43 -14.87
N ASN A 238 23.76 -23.69 -16.16
CA ASN A 238 23.04 -22.80 -17.06
C ASN A 238 21.56 -22.69 -16.66
N CYS A 239 20.90 -23.81 -16.30
CA CYS A 239 19.51 -23.80 -15.83
C CYS A 239 19.33 -22.92 -14.59
N ILE A 240 20.21 -23.07 -13.58
CA ILE A 240 20.14 -22.26 -12.36
C ILE A 240 20.40 -20.78 -12.65
N GLN A 241 21.39 -20.46 -13.50
CA GLN A 241 21.68 -19.08 -13.89
C GLN A 241 20.49 -18.43 -14.60
N GLN A 242 19.85 -19.11 -15.55
CA GLN A 242 18.65 -18.61 -16.23
C GLN A 242 17.48 -18.39 -15.26
N LEU A 243 17.27 -19.28 -14.28
CA LEU A 243 16.24 -19.07 -13.26
C LEU A 243 16.54 -17.84 -12.39
N VAL A 244 17.80 -17.58 -12.05
CA VAL A 244 18.24 -16.38 -11.32
C VAL A 244 18.04 -15.12 -12.16
N GLU A 245 18.36 -15.16 -13.45
CA GLU A 245 18.13 -14.05 -14.40
C GLU A 245 16.63 -13.75 -14.56
N LEU A 246 15.80 -14.79 -14.64
CA LEU A 246 14.34 -14.68 -14.60
C LEU A 246 13.82 -14.23 -13.23
N ARG A 247 14.67 -14.13 -12.21
CA ARG A 247 14.32 -13.80 -10.80
C ARG A 247 13.28 -14.74 -10.21
N VAL A 248 13.34 -16.02 -10.59
CA VAL A 248 12.50 -17.07 -10.03
C VAL A 248 13.03 -17.46 -8.67
N ARG A 249 12.17 -17.49 -7.66
CA ARG A 249 12.51 -18.06 -6.35
C ARG A 249 12.23 -19.56 -6.35
N TYR A 250 13.26 -20.35 -6.11
CA TYR A 250 13.22 -21.80 -6.19
C TYR A 250 13.02 -22.40 -4.79
N PHE A 251 11.89 -23.04 -4.57
CA PHE A 251 11.62 -23.89 -3.42
C PHE A 251 11.70 -25.36 -3.80
N PHE A 252 12.51 -26.15 -3.08
CA PHE A 252 12.66 -27.58 -3.30
C PHE A 252 12.03 -28.38 -2.15
N GLY A 253 11.02 -29.16 -2.48
CA GLY A 253 10.31 -30.08 -1.60
C GLY A 253 10.99 -31.43 -1.59
N ARG A 254 11.78 -31.66 -0.55
CA ARG A 254 12.56 -32.87 -0.34
C ARG A 254 11.66 -34.01 0.15
N LEU A 255 11.62 -35.14 -0.59
CA LEU A 255 10.97 -36.39 -0.16
C LEU A 255 11.96 -37.41 0.41
N THR A 256 13.19 -37.46 -0.12
CA THR A 256 14.22 -38.42 0.30
C THR A 256 15.54 -37.71 0.56
N ASN A 257 16.57 -38.43 1.00
CA ASN A 257 17.94 -37.91 1.09
C ASN A 257 18.75 -38.09 -0.20
N LEU A 258 18.20 -38.79 -1.22
CA LEU A 258 18.91 -39.05 -2.47
C LEU A 258 19.16 -37.74 -3.26
N THR A 259 18.27 -36.76 -3.12
CA THR A 259 18.31 -35.47 -3.79
C THR A 259 19.29 -34.46 -3.15
N ASP A 260 19.89 -34.77 -2.00
CA ASP A 260 20.68 -33.80 -1.23
C ASP A 260 21.89 -33.29 -1.98
N LYS A 261 22.63 -34.21 -2.62
CA LYS A 261 23.80 -33.85 -3.42
C LYS A 261 23.41 -32.99 -4.62
N MET A 262 22.29 -33.30 -5.27
CA MET A 262 21.77 -32.53 -6.40
C MET A 262 21.52 -31.08 -6.02
N ILE A 263 20.79 -30.85 -4.92
CA ILE A 263 20.49 -29.48 -4.46
C ILE A 263 21.74 -28.75 -3.99
N GLN A 264 22.69 -29.45 -3.36
CA GLN A 264 23.99 -28.86 -3.03
C GLN A 264 24.76 -28.40 -4.28
N GLN A 265 24.66 -29.13 -5.39
CA GLN A 265 25.29 -28.71 -6.66
C GLN A 265 24.58 -27.51 -7.26
N PHE A 266 23.24 -27.52 -7.32
CA PHE A 266 22.47 -26.36 -7.80
C PHE A 266 22.75 -25.10 -6.97
N ALA A 267 22.89 -25.23 -5.66
CA ALA A 267 23.22 -24.10 -4.79
C ALA A 267 24.63 -23.54 -5.01
N LYS A 268 25.58 -24.36 -5.50
CA LYS A 268 26.93 -23.89 -5.87
C LYS A 268 26.94 -23.11 -7.19
N SER A 269 25.96 -23.33 -8.05
CA SER A 269 25.84 -22.67 -9.35
C SER A 269 25.32 -21.22 -9.26
N THR A 270 25.04 -20.72 -8.06
CA THR A 270 24.60 -19.34 -7.81
C THR A 270 25.34 -18.72 -6.63
N SER A 271 25.66 -17.43 -6.72
CA SER A 271 26.22 -16.65 -5.60
C SER A 271 25.16 -16.23 -4.58
N ASP A 272 23.88 -16.27 -4.96
CA ASP A 272 22.76 -15.96 -4.08
C ASP A 272 22.34 -17.21 -3.28
N LYS A 273 22.79 -17.28 -2.03
CA LYS A 273 22.46 -18.35 -1.09
C LYS A 273 20.96 -18.46 -0.76
N THR A 274 20.15 -17.47 -1.14
CA THR A 274 18.70 -17.46 -0.89
C THR A 274 17.87 -17.89 -2.11
N ALA A 275 18.53 -18.11 -3.26
CA ALA A 275 17.88 -18.47 -4.51
C ALA A 275 17.17 -19.83 -4.44
N ILE A 276 17.73 -20.79 -3.70
CA ILE A 276 17.18 -22.14 -3.52
C ILE A 276 16.92 -22.39 -2.04
N GLN A 277 15.67 -22.70 -1.70
CA GLN A 277 15.24 -22.98 -0.32
C GLN A 277 14.65 -24.39 -0.23
N GLN A 278 15.16 -25.20 0.69
CA GLN A 278 14.67 -26.56 0.90
C GLN A 278 13.58 -26.61 1.98
N PHE A 279 12.60 -27.49 1.80
CA PHE A 279 11.59 -27.82 2.81
C PHE A 279 11.27 -29.32 2.78
N HIS A 280 10.77 -29.85 3.90
CA HIS A 280 10.30 -31.23 3.99
C HIS A 280 8.80 -31.32 3.71
N LEU A 281 8.38 -32.30 2.91
CA LEU A 281 6.97 -32.48 2.51
C LEU A 281 6.03 -32.91 3.65
N GLU A 282 6.50 -33.68 4.62
CA GLU A 282 5.73 -33.97 5.86
C GLU A 282 5.39 -32.69 6.65
N LYS A 283 6.11 -31.60 6.36
CA LYS A 283 5.91 -30.27 6.92
C LYS A 283 5.53 -29.28 5.81
N PHE A 284 4.74 -29.69 4.82
CA PHE A 284 4.29 -28.82 3.72
C PHE A 284 3.59 -27.54 4.23
N GLN A 285 2.89 -27.62 5.37
CA GLN A 285 2.30 -26.45 6.04
C GLN A 285 3.36 -25.41 6.46
N ASN A 286 4.60 -25.83 6.72
CA ASN A 286 5.71 -24.94 7.05
C ASN A 286 6.25 -24.20 5.81
N LEU A 287 5.99 -24.67 4.59
CA LEU A 287 6.35 -23.97 3.35
C LEU A 287 5.55 -22.68 3.19
N LEU A 288 4.30 -22.68 3.66
CA LEU A 288 3.38 -21.56 3.49
C LEU A 288 3.94 -20.27 4.10
N PRO A 289 4.36 -20.21 5.38
CA PRO A 289 5.00 -19.01 5.93
C PRO A 289 6.16 -18.49 5.06
N PHE A 290 7.00 -19.36 4.50
CA PHE A 290 8.12 -18.93 3.66
C PHE A 290 7.66 -18.37 2.32
N ILE A 291 6.70 -19.02 1.65
CA ILE A 291 6.09 -18.50 0.40
C ILE A 291 5.37 -17.18 0.70
N PHE A 292 4.59 -17.12 1.78
CA PHE A 292 3.89 -15.93 2.23
C PHE A 292 4.86 -14.78 2.47
N ASP A 293 5.87 -14.95 3.31
CA ASP A 293 6.87 -13.93 3.61
C ASP A 293 7.66 -13.51 2.36
N SER A 294 7.92 -14.48 1.48
CA SER A 294 8.62 -14.27 0.21
C SER A 294 7.83 -13.34 -0.73
N VAL A 295 6.57 -13.69 -0.99
CA VAL A 295 5.62 -12.92 -1.81
C VAL A 295 5.40 -11.54 -1.19
N THR A 296 5.06 -11.53 0.10
CA THR A 296 4.73 -10.34 0.90
C THR A 296 5.88 -9.33 0.90
N ARG A 297 7.14 -9.77 1.10
CA ARG A 297 8.32 -8.89 1.04
C ARG A 297 8.60 -8.36 -0.37
N SER A 298 8.53 -9.21 -1.40
CA SER A 298 8.77 -8.81 -2.79
C SER A 298 7.80 -7.70 -3.21
N ILE A 299 6.52 -7.92 -2.93
CA ILE A 299 5.44 -7.00 -3.29
C ILE A 299 5.58 -5.72 -2.50
N SER A 300 5.72 -5.80 -1.17
CA SER A 300 5.87 -4.62 -0.32
C SER A 300 7.00 -3.70 -0.77
N LYS A 301 8.14 -4.27 -1.21
CA LYS A 301 9.28 -3.49 -1.72
C LYS A 301 8.93 -2.78 -3.03
N LYS A 302 8.33 -3.47 -4.01
CA LYS A 302 7.96 -2.88 -5.30
C LYS A 302 6.86 -1.84 -5.14
N THR A 303 5.82 -2.16 -4.39
CA THR A 303 4.71 -1.26 -4.13
C THR A 303 5.15 -0.01 -3.37
N SER A 304 6.01 -0.15 -2.36
CA SER A 304 6.60 0.99 -1.67
C SER A 304 7.36 1.89 -2.65
N SER A 305 8.09 1.31 -3.61
CA SER A 305 8.79 2.10 -4.64
C SER A 305 7.84 2.87 -5.55
N ILE A 306 6.74 2.24 -5.99
CA ILE A 306 5.72 2.89 -6.84
C ILE A 306 5.09 4.07 -6.11
N MET A 307 4.72 3.88 -4.84
CA MET A 307 4.15 4.94 -4.00
C MET A 307 5.10 6.11 -3.80
N LYS A 308 6.41 5.82 -3.64
CA LYS A 308 7.43 6.87 -3.56
C LYS A 308 7.48 7.71 -4.83
N THR A 309 7.55 7.07 -6.00
CA THR A 309 7.58 7.78 -7.29
C THR A 309 6.33 8.62 -7.48
N TYR A 310 5.17 8.07 -7.14
CA TYR A 310 3.89 8.77 -7.29
C TYR A 310 3.75 9.97 -6.36
N ALA A 311 4.28 9.91 -5.15
CA ALA A 311 4.25 11.03 -4.23
C ALA A 311 5.20 12.17 -4.64
N VAL A 312 6.23 11.89 -5.46
CA VAL A 312 7.22 12.88 -5.92
C VAL A 312 6.84 13.55 -7.24
N ASN A 313 6.43 12.82 -8.28
CA ASN A 313 6.34 13.39 -9.64
C ASN A 313 5.05 14.20 -9.87
N SER A 314 5.10 15.53 -9.86
CA SER A 314 3.95 16.43 -10.15
C SER A 314 3.53 16.46 -11.63
N GLU A 315 4.40 16.04 -12.56
CA GLU A 315 4.11 15.92 -13.99
C GLU A 315 4.34 14.49 -14.49
N ASN A 316 3.25 13.83 -14.89
CA ASN A 316 3.18 12.64 -15.73
C ASN A 316 4.14 11.45 -15.39
N PRO A 317 3.68 10.42 -14.66
CA PRO A 317 4.52 9.29 -14.19
C PRO A 317 5.14 8.41 -15.29
N LEU A 318 4.76 8.57 -16.56
CA LEU A 318 5.06 7.65 -17.64
C LEU A 318 6.31 7.99 -18.48
N ASN A 319 7.03 9.08 -18.18
CA ASN A 319 8.24 9.45 -18.90
C ASN A 319 9.48 9.35 -18.00
N THR A 320 9.85 8.13 -17.64
CA THR A 320 11.04 7.85 -16.81
C THR A 320 12.37 8.12 -17.51
N GLU A 321 12.39 8.33 -18.83
CA GLU A 321 13.65 8.53 -19.59
C GLU A 321 14.03 10.01 -19.81
N SER A 322 13.11 10.97 -19.68
CA SER A 322 13.38 12.37 -20.08
C SER A 322 13.77 13.32 -18.94
N LEU A 323 13.62 12.93 -17.66
CA LEU A 323 13.90 13.82 -16.52
C LEU A 323 15.18 13.51 -15.73
N ALA A 324 15.88 12.42 -16.06
CA ALA A 324 17.18 12.11 -15.44
C ALA A 324 18.31 13.10 -15.80
N LYS A 325 18.09 14.00 -16.77
CA LYS A 325 19.15 14.87 -17.30
C LYS A 325 19.28 16.26 -16.64
N ASN A 326 18.33 16.73 -15.82
CA ASN A 326 18.38 18.09 -15.26
C ASN A 326 18.15 18.21 -13.73
N SER A 327 18.27 17.13 -12.96
CA SER A 327 18.25 17.26 -11.49
C SER A 327 19.62 17.70 -10.97
N VAL A 328 19.81 18.99 -10.75
CA VAL A 328 20.86 19.48 -9.84
C VAL A 328 20.47 19.02 -8.43
N ARG A 329 20.80 17.77 -8.08
CA ARG A 329 20.71 17.32 -6.69
C ARG A 329 21.73 18.14 -5.92
N ARG A 330 21.29 18.94 -4.94
CA ARG A 330 22.18 19.47 -3.90
C ARG A 330 23.02 18.29 -3.40
N SER A 331 24.33 18.45 -3.29
CA SER A 331 25.16 17.51 -2.55
C SER A 331 24.68 17.55 -1.09
N ILE A 332 23.89 16.56 -0.68
CA ILE A 332 23.38 16.46 0.69
C ILE A 332 24.45 15.74 1.51
N VAL A 333 25.08 16.47 2.42
CA VAL A 333 26.01 15.90 3.40
C VAL A 333 25.21 15.52 4.64
N PHE A 334 25.29 14.24 5.03
CA PHE A 334 24.64 13.74 6.24
C PHE A 334 25.58 13.85 7.44
N ASP A 335 25.03 14.24 8.60
CA ASP A 335 25.73 14.19 9.89
C ASP A 335 24.88 13.44 10.92
N GLY A 336 25.29 12.20 11.21
CA GLY A 336 24.60 11.35 12.17
C GLY A 336 24.78 11.77 13.63
N LYS A 337 25.75 12.66 13.93
CA LYS A 337 26.06 13.09 15.30
C LYS A 337 25.16 14.26 15.70
N GLU A 338 24.74 14.25 16.96
CA GLU A 338 24.00 15.38 17.51
C GLU A 338 24.91 16.63 17.55
N PRO A 339 24.45 17.79 17.06
CA PRO A 339 25.29 18.98 16.99
C PRO A 339 25.61 19.53 18.37
N THR A 340 26.72 20.27 18.46
CA THR A 340 27.06 21.02 19.68
C THR A 340 26.12 22.22 19.83
N TRP A 341 25.01 22.04 20.56
CA TRP A 341 23.92 23.01 20.67
C TRP A 341 24.30 24.40 21.19
N THR A 342 25.42 24.53 21.90
CA THR A 342 25.95 25.84 22.36
C THR A 342 26.45 26.71 21.21
N ARG A 343 26.84 26.11 20.07
CA ARG A 343 27.29 26.81 18.86
C ARG A 343 26.14 27.27 17.97
N ILE A 344 24.94 26.71 18.15
CA ILE A 344 23.76 27.04 17.36
C ILE A 344 22.93 28.08 18.11
N GLN A 345 22.79 29.26 17.49
CA GLN A 345 22.00 30.35 18.06
C GLN A 345 20.49 30.03 17.99
N PRO A 346 19.73 30.30 19.06
CA PRO A 346 18.27 30.24 19.03
C PRO A 346 17.68 31.12 17.93
N LYS A 347 16.68 30.59 17.21
CA LYS A 347 15.88 31.35 16.24
C LYS A 347 14.45 31.42 16.73
N GLN A 348 13.89 32.62 16.82
CA GLN A 348 12.45 32.78 17.00
C GLN A 348 11.77 32.61 15.64
N VAL A 349 10.80 31.71 15.57
CA VAL A 349 10.11 31.32 14.33
C VAL A 349 8.60 31.31 14.53
N GLN A 350 7.87 31.55 13.44
CA GLN A 350 6.45 31.27 13.40
C GLN A 350 6.23 29.78 13.18
N VAL A 351 5.27 29.22 13.90
CA VAL A 351 4.82 27.84 13.71
C VAL A 351 3.31 27.80 13.57
N VAL A 352 2.83 26.95 12.68
CA VAL A 352 1.41 26.63 12.52
C VAL A 352 1.18 25.23 13.08
N LYS A 353 0.15 25.09 13.91
CA LYS A 353 -0.45 23.80 14.28
C LYS A 353 -1.91 23.81 13.82
N TYR A 354 -2.48 22.65 13.57
CA TYR A 354 -3.91 22.54 13.32
C TYR A 354 -4.63 22.05 14.59
N GLU A 355 -5.87 22.51 14.77
CA GLU A 355 -6.80 21.97 15.75
C GLU A 355 -8.04 21.48 15.00
N CYS A 356 -8.46 20.25 15.29
CA CYS A 356 -9.56 19.60 14.59
C CYS A 356 -10.83 19.62 15.46
N ASN A 357 -11.95 19.99 14.84
CA ASN A 357 -13.26 20.02 15.50
C ASN A 357 -14.03 18.70 15.30
N SER A 358 -15.24 18.64 15.85
CA SER A 358 -16.09 17.45 15.79
C SER A 358 -16.55 17.05 14.38
N ASP A 359 -16.54 18.01 13.46
CA ASP A 359 -16.89 17.82 12.05
C ASP A 359 -15.66 17.45 11.20
N LEU A 360 -14.53 17.16 11.86
CA LEU A 360 -13.26 16.79 11.23
C LEU A 360 -12.68 17.88 10.32
N ASN A 361 -13.03 19.14 10.60
CA ASN A 361 -12.43 20.32 9.97
C ASN A 361 -11.30 20.83 10.85
N CYS A 362 -10.19 21.23 10.21
CA CYS A 362 -9.01 21.73 10.90
C CYS A 362 -8.88 23.24 10.74
N GLU A 363 -8.56 23.92 11.84
CA GLU A 363 -8.30 25.37 11.86
C GLU A 363 -6.82 25.65 12.13
N GLU A 364 -6.26 26.65 11.43
CA GLU A 364 -4.86 27.03 11.59
C GLU A 364 -4.65 27.85 12.86
N MET A 365 -3.75 27.38 13.72
CA MET A 365 -3.34 28.07 14.93
C MET A 365 -1.87 28.49 14.84
N MET A 366 -1.64 29.79 14.73
CA MET A 366 -0.29 30.38 14.71
C MET A 366 0.28 30.54 16.11
N GLN A 367 1.57 30.25 16.26
CA GLN A 367 2.33 30.43 17.50
C GLN A 367 3.76 30.88 17.20
N SER A 368 4.34 31.67 18.11
CA SER A 368 5.79 31.94 18.10
C SER A 368 6.53 30.91 18.97
N LYS A 369 7.65 30.37 18.47
CA LYS A 369 8.52 29.43 19.19
C LYS A 369 9.99 29.77 19.02
N ASN A 370 10.80 29.45 20.02
CA ASN A 370 12.25 29.48 19.90
C ASN A 370 12.76 28.07 19.60
N ILE A 371 13.56 27.95 18.54
CA ILE A 371 14.10 26.68 18.07
C ILE A 371 15.61 26.74 17.87
N LYS A 372 16.24 25.56 17.87
CA LYS A 372 17.56 25.31 17.27
C LYS A 372 17.40 24.15 16.29
N ILE A 373 18.04 24.25 15.13
CA ILE A 373 18.00 23.22 14.10
C ILE A 373 19.42 22.96 13.60
N ALA A 374 19.77 21.70 13.36
CA ALA A 374 21.04 21.31 12.78
C ALA A 374 21.15 21.80 11.32
N ASP A 375 22.36 22.14 10.87
CA ASP A 375 22.58 22.60 9.50
C ASP A 375 22.49 21.45 8.48
N SER A 376 22.90 20.25 8.88
CA SER A 376 22.89 19.04 8.06
C SER A 376 21.86 18.02 8.56
N PRO A 377 21.20 17.27 7.66
CA PRO A 377 20.30 16.20 8.05
C PRO A 377 21.10 15.01 8.62
N PHE A 378 20.51 14.29 9.58
CA PHE A 378 21.10 13.07 10.13
C PHE A 378 20.57 11.80 9.47
N ALA A 379 19.38 11.88 8.88
CA ALA A 379 18.73 10.77 8.21
C ALA A 379 17.84 11.27 7.07
N GLU A 380 17.40 10.33 6.23
CA GLU A 380 16.40 10.59 5.21
C GLU A 380 15.33 9.51 5.18
N GLY A 381 14.09 9.94 4.99
CA GLY A 381 12.97 9.08 4.66
C GLY A 381 12.80 8.94 3.15
N ALA A 382 11.63 8.45 2.73
CA ALA A 382 11.28 8.36 1.31
C ALA A 382 11.26 9.74 0.62
N LEU A 383 10.56 10.70 1.23
CA LEU A 383 10.26 12.00 0.63
C LEU A 383 10.91 13.17 1.35
N ARG A 384 11.37 12.97 2.58
CA ARG A 384 11.83 14.03 3.48
C ARG A 384 13.19 13.73 4.07
N LEU A 385 13.98 14.77 4.31
CA LEU A 385 15.20 14.77 5.11
C LEU A 385 14.83 15.02 6.58
N ALA A 386 15.58 14.43 7.51
CA ALA A 386 15.38 14.61 8.94
C ALA A 386 16.61 15.30 9.58
N TYR A 387 16.35 16.33 10.38
CA TYR A 387 17.34 17.17 11.04
C TYR A 387 17.14 17.09 12.56
N TYR A 388 18.23 17.05 13.31
CA TYR A 388 18.17 17.22 14.76
C TYR A 388 17.71 18.63 15.09
N GLY A 389 16.96 18.77 16.18
CA GLY A 389 16.53 20.07 16.66
C GLY A 389 16.23 20.12 18.15
N LEU A 390 16.14 21.35 18.65
CA LEU A 390 15.64 21.66 19.98
C LEU A 390 14.48 22.67 19.90
N LEU A 391 13.47 22.45 20.73
CA LEU A 391 12.36 23.38 20.93
C LEU A 391 12.39 23.87 22.39
N GLN A 392 12.31 25.19 22.58
CA GLN A 392 12.24 25.77 23.91
C GLN A 392 10.79 25.73 24.45
N TYR A 393 10.61 25.21 25.66
CA TYR A 393 9.35 25.24 26.39
C TYR A 393 9.61 25.57 27.86
N LYS A 394 9.01 26.67 28.36
CA LYS A 394 9.23 27.16 29.74
C LYS A 394 10.73 27.19 30.11
N ASP A 395 11.53 27.78 29.23
CA ASP A 395 13.00 27.89 29.34
C ASP A 395 13.81 26.59 29.31
N ILE A 396 13.16 25.43 29.15
CA ILE A 396 13.81 24.13 28.97
C ILE A 396 13.86 23.76 27.49
N TRP A 397 15.02 23.30 27.02
CA TRP A 397 15.18 22.80 25.65
C TRP A 397 14.85 21.32 25.56
N GLY A 398 13.85 20.96 24.75
CA GLY A 398 13.47 19.57 24.47
C GLY A 398 13.88 19.14 23.07
N LYS A 399 14.27 17.87 22.90
CA LYS A 399 14.63 17.29 21.60
C LYS A 399 13.42 17.17 20.67
N VAL A 400 13.62 17.59 19.43
CA VAL A 400 12.64 17.51 18.33
C VAL A 400 13.34 17.07 17.05
N VAL A 401 12.56 16.60 16.08
CA VAL A 401 13.01 16.31 14.72
C VAL A 401 12.34 17.29 13.77
N PHE A 402 13.16 17.92 12.92
CA PHE A 402 12.66 18.71 11.80
C PHE A 402 12.70 17.88 10.51
N LYS A 403 11.63 17.89 9.72
CA LYS A 403 11.54 17.19 8.44
C LYS A 403 11.24 18.15 7.30
N GLU A 404 11.99 18.04 6.21
CA GLU A 404 11.87 18.87 5.00
C GLU A 404 11.74 17.99 3.76
N TYR A 405 10.86 18.34 2.80
CA TYR A 405 10.76 17.63 1.52
C TYR A 405 12.05 17.73 0.68
N LYS A 406 12.45 16.62 0.05
CA LYS A 406 13.69 16.50 -0.74
C LYS A 406 13.63 17.25 -2.08
N GLY A 407 12.45 17.41 -2.67
CA GLY A 407 12.28 18.01 -4.00
C GLY A 407 12.44 19.53 -3.95
N VAL A 408 13.52 20.05 -4.56
CA VAL A 408 13.74 21.51 -4.72
C VAL A 408 13.47 21.96 -6.16
N THR A 409 13.36 21.03 -7.11
CA THR A 409 13.09 21.33 -8.52
C THR A 409 11.60 21.18 -8.83
N GLY A 410 10.96 22.21 -9.39
CA GLY A 410 9.60 22.10 -9.97
C GLY A 410 8.43 22.49 -9.07
N GLY A 411 8.67 22.95 -7.84
CA GLY A 411 7.59 23.38 -6.92
C GLY A 411 7.23 22.38 -5.82
N ASP A 412 7.93 21.26 -5.66
CA ASP A 412 7.57 20.18 -4.73
C ASP A 412 7.90 20.43 -3.22
N ASN A 413 8.15 21.68 -2.83
CA ASN A 413 8.37 22.09 -1.43
C ASN A 413 7.51 23.33 -1.10
N THR A 414 6.22 23.28 -1.43
CA THR A 414 5.27 24.36 -1.15
C THR A 414 4.75 24.34 0.29
N LYS A 415 4.23 25.48 0.77
CA LYS A 415 3.56 25.59 2.06
C LYS A 415 2.35 24.63 2.11
N GLU A 416 1.59 24.58 1.02
CA GLU A 416 0.34 23.83 0.89
C GLU A 416 0.55 22.33 1.13
N MET A 417 1.65 21.74 0.62
CA MET A 417 1.98 20.34 0.87
C MET A 417 2.20 20.02 2.35
N TYR A 418 2.77 20.95 3.12
CA TYR A 418 2.91 20.76 4.56
C TYR A 418 1.56 20.93 5.28
N LEU A 419 0.74 21.88 4.85
CA LEU A 419 -0.59 22.10 5.43
C LEU A 419 -1.51 20.89 5.22
N GLU A 420 -1.51 20.29 4.02
CA GLU A 420 -2.23 19.03 3.74
C GLU A 420 -1.78 17.88 4.66
N MET A 421 -0.47 17.80 4.95
CA MET A 421 0.08 16.83 5.88
C MET A 421 -0.37 17.08 7.33
N LEU A 422 -0.39 18.35 7.74
CA LEU A 422 -0.91 18.76 9.05
C LEU A 422 -2.40 18.41 9.19
N ASP A 423 -3.22 18.64 8.17
CA ASP A 423 -4.64 18.24 8.17
C ASP A 423 -4.79 16.74 8.39
N CYS A 424 -4.07 15.93 7.59
CA CYS A 424 -4.08 14.47 7.70
C CYS A 424 -3.72 13.99 9.11
N GLN A 425 -2.61 14.51 9.67
CA GLN A 425 -2.11 14.09 10.98
C GLN A 425 -3.03 14.52 12.12
N THR A 426 -3.64 15.70 12.02
CA THR A 426 -4.53 16.25 13.06
C THR A 426 -5.87 15.52 13.08
N VAL A 427 -6.46 15.23 11.91
CA VAL A 427 -7.69 14.44 11.80
C VAL A 427 -7.46 13.01 12.30
N ALA A 428 -6.35 12.38 11.93
CA ALA A 428 -6.02 11.04 12.39
C ALA A 428 -5.87 10.96 13.92
N ASP A 429 -5.24 11.96 14.54
CA ASP A 429 -5.14 12.02 15.99
C ASP A 429 -6.48 12.28 16.67
N TYR A 430 -7.30 13.20 16.15
CA TYR A 430 -8.64 13.43 16.67
C TYR A 430 -9.45 12.13 16.69
N LEU A 431 -9.43 11.38 15.58
CA LEU A 431 -10.08 10.07 15.50
C LEU A 431 -9.48 9.05 16.47
N ALA A 432 -8.16 9.06 16.70
CA ALA A 432 -7.51 8.20 17.70
C ALA A 432 -7.95 8.54 19.13
N GLN A 433 -8.07 9.83 19.45
CA GLN A 433 -8.59 10.27 20.74
C GLN A 433 -10.04 9.80 20.94
N GLU A 434 -10.89 9.95 19.93
CA GLU A 434 -12.27 9.48 19.97
C GLU A 434 -12.33 7.95 20.14
N PHE A 435 -11.54 7.20 19.38
CA PHE A 435 -11.42 5.74 19.52
C PHE A 435 -11.03 5.32 20.95
N ASN A 436 -10.05 6.00 21.54
CA ASN A 436 -9.60 5.72 22.91
C ASN A 436 -10.69 6.00 23.96
N LYS A 437 -11.59 6.97 23.73
CA LYS A 437 -12.70 7.30 24.64
C LYS A 437 -13.79 6.23 24.62
N VAL A 438 -14.10 5.69 23.44
CA VAL A 438 -15.16 4.68 23.26
C VAL A 438 -14.66 3.24 23.42
N SER A 439 -13.35 3.04 23.60
CA SER A 439 -12.78 1.72 23.82
C SER A 439 -13.32 1.12 25.11
N PRO A 440 -13.98 -0.05 25.07
CA PRO A 440 -14.64 -0.60 26.24
C PRO A 440 -13.61 -0.92 27.32
N ALA A 441 -13.65 -0.14 28.39
CA ALA A 441 -12.93 -0.46 29.60
C ALA A 441 -13.46 -1.80 30.14
N THR A 442 -12.60 -2.81 30.20
CA THR A 442 -12.63 -3.89 31.19
C THR A 442 -13.58 -5.10 31.05
N ASN A 443 -14.47 -5.22 30.05
CA ASN A 443 -15.29 -6.45 29.86
C ASN A 443 -15.04 -7.24 28.57
N SER A 444 -14.05 -6.86 27.75
CA SER A 444 -13.71 -7.60 26.52
C SER A 444 -12.53 -8.56 26.77
N THR A 445 -12.60 -9.77 26.20
CA THR A 445 -11.51 -10.77 26.27
C THR A 445 -10.24 -10.35 25.51
N ALA A 446 -10.27 -9.25 24.77
CA ALA A 446 -9.16 -8.74 23.97
C ALA A 446 -8.58 -7.45 24.57
N MET A 447 -7.25 -7.41 24.70
CA MET A 447 -6.53 -6.20 25.09
C MET A 447 -6.59 -5.18 23.95
N ILE A 448 -7.20 -4.02 24.21
CA ILE A 448 -7.27 -2.89 23.26
C ILE A 448 -6.25 -1.84 23.68
N LYS A 449 -5.19 -1.66 22.89
CA LYS A 449 -4.17 -0.65 23.17
C LYS A 449 -4.68 0.76 22.85
N LYS A 450 -4.25 1.75 23.63
CA LYS A 450 -4.45 3.17 23.31
C LYS A 450 -3.62 3.54 22.08
N ILE A 451 -4.17 4.42 21.25
CA ILE A 451 -3.48 4.93 20.05
C ILE A 451 -3.22 6.42 20.25
N LYS A 452 -1.97 6.85 20.06
CA LYS A 452 -1.59 8.27 20.11
C LYS A 452 -0.78 8.61 18.88
N PHE A 453 -1.04 9.76 18.26
CA PHE A 453 -0.15 10.29 17.23
C PHE A 453 0.78 11.35 17.80
N ILE A 454 2.02 11.40 17.29
CA ILE A 454 2.87 12.56 17.54
C ILE A 454 2.25 13.74 16.80
N MET A 455 2.08 14.84 17.52
CA MET A 455 1.66 16.09 16.92
C MET A 455 2.80 16.75 16.14
N THR A 456 2.51 17.07 14.89
CA THR A 456 3.40 17.83 14.01
C THR A 456 2.99 19.30 13.95
N LYS A 457 3.99 20.17 13.81
CA LYS A 457 3.80 21.61 13.53
C LYS A 457 4.54 21.99 12.26
N LEU A 458 3.99 22.90 11.48
CA LEU A 458 4.70 23.52 10.36
C LEU A 458 5.51 24.71 10.90
N VAL A 459 6.76 24.81 10.49
CA VAL A 459 7.72 25.79 10.98
C VAL A 459 8.22 26.62 9.81
N PHE A 460 8.15 27.95 10.00
CA PHE A 460 8.55 28.95 9.02
C PHE A 460 9.89 29.52 9.45
N VAL A 461 10.97 29.11 8.78
CA VAL A 461 12.32 29.62 9.07
C VAL A 461 12.66 30.70 8.04
N PRO A 462 12.80 31.99 8.45
CA PRO A 462 13.15 33.06 7.52
C PRO A 462 14.47 32.81 6.79
N GLN A 463 14.52 33.13 5.50
CA GLN A 463 15.73 33.12 4.68
C GLN A 463 16.10 34.55 4.28
N GLY A 464 17.20 35.06 4.81
CA GLY A 464 17.69 36.41 4.49
C GLY A 464 16.65 37.50 4.76
N ASN A 465 16.67 38.56 3.96
CA ASN A 465 15.84 39.76 4.17
C ASN A 465 14.63 39.86 3.23
N GLU A 466 14.39 38.88 2.34
CA GLU A 466 13.40 38.99 1.24
C GLU A 466 12.03 38.34 1.53
N GLY A 467 11.67 38.10 2.79
CA GLY A 467 10.37 37.48 3.13
C GLY A 467 10.19 36.04 2.63
N LYS A 468 11.28 35.38 2.21
CA LYS A 468 11.30 33.97 1.83
C LYS A 468 11.42 33.09 3.07
N PHE A 469 10.69 31.98 3.08
CA PHE A 469 10.74 31.01 4.18
C PHE A 469 11.23 29.65 3.69
N ARG A 470 12.02 28.99 4.54
CA ARG A 470 12.24 27.53 4.48
C ARG A 470 11.21 26.88 5.40
N TYR A 471 10.50 25.90 4.86
CA TYR A 471 9.46 25.19 5.58
C TYR A 471 10.01 23.88 6.15
N TYR A 472 9.60 23.57 7.38
CA TYR A 472 9.85 22.28 8.01
C TYR A 472 8.62 21.82 8.73
N THR A 473 8.48 20.51 8.87
CA THR A 473 7.61 19.93 9.90
C THR A 473 8.43 19.64 11.14
N MET A 474 7.86 19.86 12.32
CA MET A 474 8.52 19.64 13.61
C MET A 474 7.68 18.70 14.45
N GLU A 475 8.30 17.60 14.89
CA GLU A 475 7.70 16.59 15.75
C GLU A 475 8.62 16.28 16.94
N ARG A 476 8.08 15.69 18.01
CA ARG A 476 8.94 15.27 19.14
C ARG A 476 9.83 14.11 18.70
N PHE A 477 11.07 14.10 19.20
CA PHE A 477 11.96 12.96 18.99
C PHE A 477 11.41 11.73 19.74
N ILE A 478 11.34 10.60 19.03
CA ILE A 478 10.98 9.30 19.62
C ILE A 478 12.21 8.41 19.63
N GLU A 479 12.52 7.86 20.80
CA GLU A 479 13.48 6.78 20.96
C GLU A 479 12.75 5.43 20.87
N GLY A 480 13.26 4.51 20.06
CA GLY A 480 12.73 3.15 19.96
C GLY A 480 12.86 2.54 18.57
N ALA A 481 12.56 1.24 18.50
CA ALA A 481 12.55 0.50 17.24
C ALA A 481 11.27 0.82 16.46
N TYR A 482 11.41 1.62 15.41
CA TYR A 482 10.31 2.00 14.53
C TYR A 482 9.74 0.80 13.77
N LYS A 483 8.40 0.67 13.76
CA LYS A 483 7.66 -0.38 13.09
C LYS A 483 6.55 0.20 12.21
N LYS A 484 6.43 -0.34 11.00
CA LYS A 484 5.31 -0.09 10.09
C LYS A 484 4.29 -1.23 10.21
N PHE A 485 3.11 -0.95 10.74
CA PHE A 485 2.08 -1.95 11.07
C PHE A 485 1.14 -2.21 9.90
N SER A 486 0.79 -1.14 9.17
CA SER A 486 0.05 -1.20 7.91
C SER A 486 0.65 -0.22 6.90
N ASN A 487 0.25 -0.32 5.64
CA ASN A 487 0.54 0.71 4.65
C ASN A 487 -0.75 1.33 4.08
N ASN A 488 -0.60 2.30 3.19
CA ASN A 488 -1.68 2.99 2.50
C ASN A 488 -2.27 2.24 1.29
N ILE A 489 -2.07 0.92 1.16
CA ILE A 489 -2.62 0.13 0.02
C ILE A 489 -3.11 -1.27 0.40
N GLY A 490 -3.33 -1.53 1.69
CA GLY A 490 -3.85 -2.81 2.17
C GLY A 490 -2.81 -3.84 2.60
N TYR A 491 -1.52 -3.50 2.73
CA TYR A 491 -0.60 -4.41 3.40
C TYR A 491 -0.92 -4.50 4.90
N VAL A 492 -0.98 -5.73 5.40
CA VAL A 492 -1.03 -6.05 6.84
C VAL A 492 0.10 -7.03 7.14
N ASN A 493 0.83 -6.79 8.23
CA ASN A 493 1.76 -7.79 8.73
C ASN A 493 0.99 -8.94 9.39
N HIS A 494 0.79 -10.07 8.73
CA HIS A 494 0.03 -11.18 9.29
C HIS A 494 0.71 -11.91 10.46
N GLN A 495 2.03 -11.75 10.64
CA GLN A 495 2.78 -12.34 11.75
C GLN A 495 2.62 -11.54 13.06
N ASP A 496 2.39 -10.23 12.95
CA ASP A 496 1.98 -9.36 14.05
C ASP A 496 0.95 -8.36 13.51
N PRO A 497 -0.33 -8.76 13.46
CA PRO A 497 -1.37 -7.99 12.79
C PRO A 497 -1.72 -6.70 13.51
N ALA A 498 -1.15 -6.41 14.70
CA ALA A 498 -1.48 -5.26 15.52
C ALA A 498 -3.00 -5.03 15.55
N LEU A 499 -3.73 -6.01 16.11
CA LEU A 499 -5.19 -6.12 15.99
C LEU A 499 -5.94 -4.81 16.30
N THR A 500 -5.46 -4.05 17.28
CA THR A 500 -6.03 -2.75 17.63
C THR A 500 -5.93 -1.73 16.49
N LEU A 501 -4.80 -1.68 15.79
CA LEU A 501 -4.59 -0.77 14.66
C LEU A 501 -5.45 -1.14 13.45
N GLN A 502 -5.61 -2.44 13.17
CA GLN A 502 -6.52 -2.92 12.12
C GLN A 502 -7.98 -2.57 12.43
N ALA A 503 -8.39 -2.77 13.68
CA ALA A 503 -9.73 -2.40 14.14
C ALA A 503 -9.93 -0.89 14.17
N PHE A 504 -8.90 -0.11 14.49
CA PHE A 504 -8.94 1.36 14.44
C PHE A 504 -9.19 1.87 13.03
N SER A 505 -8.43 1.41 12.02
CA SER A 505 -8.68 1.77 10.62
C SER A 505 -10.14 1.48 10.24
N HIS A 506 -10.64 0.27 10.48
CA HIS A 506 -12.04 -0.05 10.20
C HIS A 506 -13.02 0.84 10.99
N TRP A 507 -12.77 1.06 12.28
CA TRP A 507 -13.60 1.92 13.11
C TRP A 507 -13.66 3.35 12.57
N THR A 508 -12.56 3.92 12.05
CA THR A 508 -12.59 5.26 11.44
C THR A 508 -13.50 5.34 10.22
N TYR A 509 -13.55 4.27 9.41
CA TYR A 509 -14.48 4.18 8.29
C TYR A 509 -15.94 4.18 8.75
N GLU A 510 -16.30 3.35 9.73
CA GLU A 510 -17.66 3.30 10.26
C GLU A 510 -18.04 4.62 10.98
N ARG A 511 -17.11 5.19 11.77
CA ARG A 511 -17.33 6.43 12.54
C ARG A 511 -17.61 7.64 11.65
N THR A 512 -17.06 7.62 10.42
CA THR A 512 -17.20 8.69 9.41
C THR A 512 -18.24 8.32 8.35
N ASN A 513 -19.11 7.34 8.60
CA ASN A 513 -20.14 6.89 7.65
C ASN A 513 -19.59 6.53 6.26
N GLY A 514 -18.35 6.02 6.22
CA GLY A 514 -17.66 5.61 5.02
C GLY A 514 -17.02 6.74 4.21
N GLU A 515 -16.98 7.97 4.73
CA GLU A 515 -16.36 9.11 4.06
C GLU A 515 -14.83 9.04 4.06
N MET A 516 -14.21 8.48 5.11
CA MET A 516 -12.75 8.38 5.17
C MET A 516 -12.25 7.21 6.01
N ILE A 517 -10.99 6.84 5.82
CA ILE A 517 -10.31 5.79 6.59
C ILE A 517 -8.87 6.20 6.89
N VAL A 518 -8.43 6.02 8.15
CA VAL A 518 -7.04 6.25 8.56
C VAL A 518 -6.23 4.97 8.31
N VAL A 519 -5.14 5.09 7.56
CA VAL A 519 -4.23 4.00 7.15
C VAL A 519 -2.76 4.44 7.29
N ASP A 520 -1.83 3.61 6.81
CA ASP A 520 -0.37 3.82 6.94
C ASP A 520 0.09 4.00 8.39
N LEU A 521 -0.37 3.10 9.27
CA LEU A 521 -0.11 3.20 10.70
C LEU A 521 1.31 2.70 11.01
N GLN A 522 2.15 3.61 11.50
CA GLN A 522 3.57 3.39 11.74
C GLN A 522 4.06 4.19 12.96
N GLY A 523 5.03 3.65 13.68
CA GLY A 523 5.55 4.25 14.92
C GLY A 523 6.18 3.22 15.84
N ILE A 524 5.97 3.35 17.14
CA ILE A 524 6.50 2.43 18.16
C ILE A 524 5.40 1.85 19.04
N ASP A 525 5.60 0.60 19.47
CA ASP A 525 4.91 0.01 20.62
C ASP A 525 5.77 0.36 21.83
N ILE A 526 5.28 1.20 22.75
CA ILE A 526 6.14 1.84 23.77
C ILE A 526 6.56 0.87 24.89
N GLY A 527 6.32 -0.42 24.73
CA GLY A 527 6.76 -1.48 25.65
C GLY A 527 5.92 -1.59 26.93
N ASP A 528 4.94 -0.71 27.12
CA ASP A 528 3.95 -0.79 28.22
C ASP A 528 2.86 -1.85 27.96
N HIS A 529 2.94 -2.51 26.80
CA HIS A 529 1.93 -3.40 26.22
C HIS A 529 0.55 -2.76 26.04
N GLN A 530 0.39 -1.46 26.28
CA GLN A 530 -0.88 -0.76 26.37
C GLN A 530 -1.03 0.36 25.35
N THR A 531 0.05 0.87 24.76
CA THR A 531 -0.01 2.07 23.92
C THR A 531 0.81 1.94 22.64
N TYR A 532 0.19 2.30 21.52
CA TYR A 532 0.88 2.62 20.27
C TYR A 532 1.13 4.12 20.19
N LEU A 533 2.37 4.51 19.92
CA LEU A 533 2.75 5.89 19.62
C LEU A 533 3.14 5.97 18.14
N LEU A 534 2.25 6.57 17.33
CA LEU A 534 2.29 6.57 15.88
C LEU A 534 2.69 7.94 15.31
N THR A 535 3.12 7.99 14.06
CA THR A 535 3.39 9.23 13.33
C THR A 535 3.11 9.05 11.84
N ASP A 536 3.05 10.16 11.10
CA ASP A 536 2.93 10.19 9.64
C ASP A 536 1.82 9.27 9.07
N PRO A 537 0.55 9.37 9.54
CA PRO A 537 -0.56 8.60 8.98
C PRO A 537 -0.93 9.06 7.57
N CYS A 538 -1.71 8.24 6.88
CA CYS A 538 -2.37 8.59 5.63
C CYS A 538 -3.90 8.44 5.81
N ILE A 539 -4.67 9.29 5.13
CA ILE A 539 -6.14 9.18 5.08
C ILE A 539 -6.57 9.00 3.63
N HIS A 540 -7.42 8.01 3.38
CA HIS A 540 -8.19 7.96 2.14
C HIS A 540 -9.59 8.49 2.41
N ALA A 541 -10.05 9.42 1.59
CA ALA A 541 -11.34 10.08 1.77
C ALA A 541 -12.09 10.22 0.44
N THR A 542 -13.41 10.22 0.49
CA THR A 542 -14.26 10.44 -0.69
C THR A 542 -14.05 11.83 -1.29
N ASP A 543 -13.70 12.82 -0.47
CA ASP A 543 -13.19 14.11 -0.94
C ASP A 543 -11.71 13.98 -1.31
N LEU A 544 -11.43 14.03 -2.62
CA LEU A 544 -10.08 13.92 -3.17
C LEU A 544 -9.22 15.18 -3.02
N LYS A 545 -9.80 16.31 -2.61
CA LYS A 545 -9.06 17.56 -2.36
C LYS A 545 -8.37 17.56 -1.00
N ARG A 546 -8.85 16.74 -0.05
CA ARG A 546 -8.26 16.63 1.29
C ARG A 546 -7.12 15.63 1.34
N PHE A 547 -6.21 15.85 2.29
CA PHE A 547 -5.11 14.93 2.68
C PHE A 547 -4.05 14.67 1.60
N GLY A 548 -4.02 15.54 0.57
CA GLY A 548 -2.98 15.58 -0.44
C GLY A 548 -2.88 14.31 -1.30
N ARG A 549 -1.70 14.11 -1.90
CA ARG A 549 -1.48 13.10 -2.96
C ARG A 549 -1.57 11.65 -2.49
N THR A 550 -1.49 11.41 -1.19
CA THR A 550 -1.58 10.05 -0.63
C THR A 550 -3.04 9.60 -0.47
N ASN A 551 -4.00 10.51 -0.61
CA ASN A 551 -5.42 10.19 -0.68
C ASN A 551 -5.76 9.51 -2.01
N LEU A 552 -6.09 8.21 -1.95
CA LEU A 552 -6.50 7.38 -3.09
C LEU A 552 -8.02 7.22 -3.17
N GLY A 553 -8.75 7.98 -2.35
CA GLY A 553 -10.20 7.94 -2.19
C GLY A 553 -10.79 6.54 -2.07
N LYS A 554 -11.91 6.32 -2.74
CA LYS A 554 -12.64 5.03 -2.70
C LYS A 554 -11.79 3.84 -3.13
N ALA A 555 -10.82 4.04 -4.03
CA ALA A 555 -9.94 2.96 -4.46
C ALA A 555 -9.00 2.52 -3.33
N GLY A 556 -8.44 3.47 -2.57
CA GLY A 556 -7.64 3.17 -1.38
C GLY A 556 -8.47 2.51 -0.26
N ILE A 557 -9.68 3.03 0.00
CA ILE A 557 -10.63 2.44 0.96
C ILE A 557 -10.92 0.99 0.59
N LYS A 558 -11.28 0.73 -0.67
CA LYS A 558 -11.51 -0.62 -1.18
C LYS A 558 -10.29 -1.51 -0.92
N ARG A 559 -9.09 -1.07 -1.28
CA ARG A 559 -7.85 -1.85 -1.10
C ARG A 559 -7.54 -2.18 0.36
N PHE A 560 -7.89 -1.33 1.32
CA PHE A 560 -7.81 -1.69 2.73
C PHE A 560 -8.77 -2.85 3.06
N PHE A 561 -10.05 -2.71 2.70
CA PHE A 561 -11.06 -3.72 3.05
C PHE A 561 -10.82 -5.06 2.39
N GLN A 562 -10.27 -5.02 1.18
CA GLN A 562 -9.80 -6.18 0.46
C GLN A 562 -8.93 -7.06 1.37
N THR A 563 -7.93 -6.54 2.06
CA THR A 563 -7.06 -7.36 2.91
C THR A 563 -7.48 -7.43 4.39
N HIS A 564 -8.43 -6.59 4.81
CA HIS A 564 -8.86 -6.52 6.20
C HIS A 564 -9.80 -7.67 6.58
N VAL A 565 -9.36 -8.52 7.51
CA VAL A 565 -10.19 -9.50 8.21
C VAL A 565 -10.60 -8.94 9.57
N CYS A 566 -11.91 -8.81 9.82
CA CYS A 566 -12.41 -8.35 11.12
C CYS A 566 -11.93 -9.27 12.25
N ASN A 567 -11.25 -8.69 13.24
CA ASN A 567 -10.76 -9.39 14.42
C ASN A 567 -11.71 -9.22 15.63
N ILE A 568 -11.29 -9.76 16.78
CA ILE A 568 -12.06 -9.70 18.03
C ILE A 568 -12.37 -8.27 18.51
N ILE A 569 -11.51 -7.30 18.20
CA ILE A 569 -11.72 -5.88 18.54
C ILE A 569 -12.78 -5.29 17.61
N CYS A 570 -12.73 -5.58 16.30
CA CYS A 570 -13.81 -5.19 15.37
C CYS A 570 -15.17 -5.72 15.82
N GLN A 571 -15.21 -6.97 16.32
CA GLN A 571 -16.43 -7.59 16.85
C GLN A 571 -16.89 -6.90 18.14
N THR A 572 -15.96 -6.54 19.02
CA THR A 572 -16.24 -5.80 20.26
C THR A 572 -16.92 -4.46 19.96
N PHE A 573 -16.44 -3.74 18.94
CA PHE A 573 -17.05 -2.49 18.46
C PHE A 573 -18.28 -2.70 17.57
N LYS A 574 -18.69 -3.95 17.31
CA LYS A 574 -19.81 -4.30 16.43
C LYS A 574 -19.71 -3.66 15.03
N LEU A 575 -18.48 -3.56 14.51
CA LEU A 575 -18.24 -2.96 13.19
C LEU A 575 -18.91 -3.81 12.10
N LYS A 576 -19.55 -3.13 11.15
CA LYS A 576 -20.23 -3.78 10.02
C LYS A 576 -19.21 -4.38 9.08
N ARG A 577 -19.55 -5.51 8.46
CA ARG A 577 -18.68 -6.08 7.43
C ARG A 577 -18.82 -5.26 6.15
N ASN A 578 -17.70 -4.83 5.58
CA ASN A 578 -17.67 -4.19 4.27
C ASN A 578 -17.74 -5.25 3.15
N GLU A 579 -18.40 -4.93 2.04
CA GLU A 579 -18.61 -5.82 0.90
C GLU A 579 -17.30 -6.31 0.24
N HIS A 580 -16.21 -5.55 0.38
CA HIS A 580 -14.92 -5.90 -0.20
C HIS A 580 -14.07 -6.81 0.70
N GLN A 581 -14.52 -7.12 1.92
CA GLN A 581 -13.78 -8.00 2.83
C GLN A 581 -13.78 -9.46 2.35
N PRO A 582 -12.69 -10.21 2.55
CA PRO A 582 -12.64 -11.62 2.20
C PRO A 582 -13.54 -12.43 3.15
N ASP A 583 -13.97 -13.62 2.72
CA ASP A 583 -14.83 -14.48 3.53
C ASP A 583 -14.08 -15.09 4.72
N ARG A 584 -14.71 -15.05 5.90
CA ARG A 584 -14.17 -15.57 7.17
C ARG A 584 -13.82 -17.07 7.13
N ALA A 585 -14.39 -17.82 6.20
CA ALA A 585 -14.28 -19.28 6.13
C ALA A 585 -13.03 -19.80 5.38
N SER A 586 -12.14 -18.91 4.92
CA SER A 586 -11.13 -19.27 3.93
C SER A 586 -9.79 -19.79 4.47
N SER A 587 -9.54 -19.85 5.78
CA SER A 587 -8.42 -20.66 6.28
C SER A 587 -8.60 -21.16 7.73
N LYS A 588 -8.42 -22.47 7.94
CA LYS A 588 -8.22 -23.05 9.28
C LYS A 588 -7.00 -22.44 10.00
N CYS A 589 -6.08 -21.80 9.27
CA CYS A 589 -4.91 -21.10 9.84
C CYS A 589 -5.24 -19.75 10.49
N ASP A 590 -6.42 -19.17 10.26
CA ASP A 590 -6.85 -17.93 10.97
C ASP A 590 -7.24 -18.17 12.43
N SER A 591 -7.37 -19.43 12.86
CA SER A 591 -7.61 -19.75 14.26
C SER A 591 -6.44 -19.30 15.15
N HIS A 592 -5.20 -19.28 14.65
CA HIS A 592 -4.07 -18.72 15.41
C HIS A 592 -4.11 -17.20 15.62
N ILE A 593 -4.92 -16.46 14.84
CA ILE A 593 -5.12 -15.02 15.02
C ILE A 593 -6.38 -14.72 15.86
N CYS A 594 -7.33 -15.67 15.89
CA CYS A 594 -8.62 -15.52 16.59
C CYS A 594 -8.74 -16.33 17.90
N GLU A 595 -7.77 -17.17 18.25
CA GLU A 595 -7.80 -17.96 19.48
C GLU A 595 -7.45 -17.11 20.70
N LYS A 596 -8.26 -17.31 21.76
CA LYS A 596 -8.02 -16.78 23.10
C LYS A 596 -6.61 -17.19 23.56
N PRO A 597 -5.88 -16.34 24.30
CA PRO A 597 -4.67 -16.81 24.97
C PRO A 597 -5.02 -18.02 25.84
N ASN A 598 -4.42 -19.18 25.54
CA ASN A 598 -4.58 -20.37 26.36
C ASN A 598 -4.12 -20.03 27.78
N SER A 599 -5.01 -20.23 28.73
CA SER A 599 -4.82 -20.00 30.16
C SER A 599 -3.86 -20.99 30.84
N SER A 600 -3.07 -21.75 30.07
CA SER A 600 -2.19 -22.81 30.56
C SER A 600 -0.70 -22.45 30.54
N MET A 601 -0.29 -21.22 30.22
CA MET A 601 1.12 -20.77 30.29
C MET A 601 1.40 -19.71 31.37
N ALA A 602 0.43 -19.41 32.24
CA ALA A 602 0.61 -18.42 33.32
C ALA A 602 1.14 -19.01 34.65
N THR A 603 1.45 -20.30 34.73
CA THR A 603 1.83 -20.95 36.01
C THR A 603 3.28 -21.41 36.13
N GLU A 604 4.16 -21.22 35.14
CA GLU A 604 5.57 -21.64 35.25
C GLU A 604 6.61 -20.51 35.34
N ALA A 605 6.21 -19.25 35.27
CA ALA A 605 7.14 -18.12 35.40
C ALA A 605 7.29 -17.55 36.83
N SER A 606 6.80 -18.25 37.87
CA SER A 606 6.92 -17.84 39.28
C SER A 606 7.82 -18.76 40.12
N LYS A 607 8.60 -19.65 39.50
CA LYS A 607 9.67 -20.40 40.15
C LYS A 607 10.90 -20.51 39.26
N LYS A 608 11.70 -19.45 39.21
CA LYS A 608 13.16 -19.49 39.12
C LYS A 608 13.76 -18.13 39.42
#